data_AF-A0A263DZG0-F1
#
_entry.id   AF-A0A263DZG0-F1
#
_cell.length_a   1.000
_cell.length_b   1.000
_cell.length_c   1.000
_cell.angle_alpha   90.00
_cell.angle_beta   90.00
_cell.angle_gamma   90.00
#
_symmetry.space_group_name_H-M   'P 1'
#
loop_
_entity.id
_entity.type
_entity.pdbx_description
1 polymer ?
#
loop_
_entity_poly.entity_id
_entity_poly.type
_entity_poly.pdbx_seq_one_letter_code
_entity_poly.pdbx_strand_id
1 'polypeptide(L)'
;MSSERAGDLARLLAGDLSALSQEELIAAAQRVEATRDETLQWSGRLLAALHDTHELSWPAIARVTGIPQSTAHRRAQPYLTAAPDEGPDRRDR
;
A
#
# COMPACT_ATOMS: atom_id res chain seq x y z
N MET A 1 4.45 15.52 -6.31
CA MET A 1 5.50 15.34 -5.28
C MET A 1 6.12 13.94 -5.21
N SER A 2 5.40 12.85 -5.52
CA SER A 2 5.95 11.48 -5.42
C SER A 2 6.93 11.09 -6.56
N SER A 3 6.72 11.60 -7.78
CA SER A 3 7.58 11.29 -8.94
C SER A 3 9.01 11.85 -8.85
N GLU A 4 9.20 12.97 -8.16
CA GLU A 4 10.50 13.62 -8.03
C GLU A 4 11.41 12.85 -7.07
N ARG A 5 10.85 12.42 -5.93
CA ARG A 5 11.54 11.57 -4.95
C ARG A 5 11.98 10.23 -5.52
N ALA A 6 11.14 9.60 -6.33
CA ALA A 6 11.47 8.35 -7.01
C ALA A 6 12.61 8.54 -8.03
N GLY A 7 12.61 9.66 -8.77
CA GLY A 7 13.67 10.01 -9.70
C GLY A 7 15.01 10.26 -9.02
N ASP A 8 15.02 10.95 -7.89
CA ASP A 8 16.24 11.21 -7.12
C ASP A 8 16.84 9.93 -6.54
N LEU A 9 15.98 9.04 -6.03
CA LEU A 9 16.41 7.73 -5.53
C LEU A 9 16.96 6.84 -6.66
N ALA A 10 16.34 6.85 -7.83
CA ALA A 10 16.81 6.11 -8.99
C ALA A 10 18.19 6.60 -9.46
N ARG A 11 18.44 7.92 -9.45
CA ARG A 11 19.77 8.47 -9.77
C ARG A 11 20.82 8.07 -8.74
N LEU A 12 20.49 8.11 -7.45
CA LEU A 12 21.39 7.68 -6.38
C LEU A 12 21.78 6.20 -6.52
N LEU A 13 20.80 5.33 -6.79
CA LEU A 13 21.02 3.89 -6.96
C LEU A 13 21.74 3.52 -8.28
N ALA A 14 21.67 4.39 -9.30
CA ALA A 14 22.41 4.22 -10.54
C ALA A 14 23.88 4.67 -10.44
N GLY A 15 24.24 5.38 -9.36
CA GLY A 15 25.61 5.78 -9.07
C GLY A 15 26.42 4.68 -8.38
N ASP A 16 27.68 4.99 -8.07
CA ASP A 16 28.55 4.09 -7.29
C ASP A 16 28.24 4.20 -5.79
N LEU A 17 27.57 3.17 -5.26
CA LEU A 17 27.23 3.10 -3.84
C LEU A 17 28.46 2.98 -2.93
N SER A 18 29.60 2.53 -3.44
CA SER A 18 30.84 2.42 -2.66
C SER A 18 31.51 3.77 -2.39
N ALA A 19 31.13 4.80 -3.15
CA ALA A 19 31.58 6.17 -2.96
C ALA A 19 30.74 6.94 -1.92
N LEU A 20 29.61 6.39 -1.48
CA LEU A 20 28.75 7.01 -0.47
C LEU A 20 29.26 6.74 0.94
N SER A 21 29.10 7.73 1.82
CA SER A 21 29.35 7.54 3.25
C SER A 21 28.32 6.59 3.87
N GLN A 22 28.67 6.01 5.01
CA GLN A 22 27.73 5.19 5.78
C GLN A 22 26.44 5.97 6.14
N GLU A 23 26.56 7.25 6.45
CA GLU A 23 25.41 8.11 6.80
C GLU A 23 24.51 8.37 5.59
N GLU A 24 25.12 8.57 4.41
CA GLU A 24 24.39 8.73 3.15
C GLU A 24 23.63 7.46 2.77
N LEU A 25 24.25 6.28 2.96
CA LEU A 25 23.61 4.99 2.75
C LEU A 25 22.44 4.75 3.72
N ILE A 26 22.61 5.10 5.01
CA ILE A 26 21.54 5.00 6.00
C ILE A 26 20.37 5.92 5.62
N ALA A 27 20.64 7.18 5.28
CA ALA A 27 19.61 8.14 4.89
C ALA A 27 18.87 7.70 3.61
N ALA A 28 19.61 7.16 2.64
CA ALA A 28 19.04 6.59 1.43
C ALA A 28 18.12 5.41 1.75
N ALA A 29 18.57 4.45 2.56
CA ALA A 29 17.77 3.29 2.97
C ALA A 29 16.47 3.70 3.69
N GLN A 30 16.57 4.64 4.64
CA GLN A 30 15.39 5.18 5.34
C GLN A 30 14.38 5.81 4.39
N ARG A 31 14.86 6.53 3.36
CA ARG A 31 14.01 7.14 2.34
C ARG A 31 13.33 6.10 1.45
N VAL A 32 14.03 5.03 1.08
CA VAL A 32 13.46 3.89 0.34
C VAL A 32 12.31 3.28 1.14
N GLU A 33 12.56 2.96 2.41
CA GLU A 33 11.55 2.32 3.27
C GLU A 33 10.34 3.23 3.50
N ALA A 34 10.54 4.52 3.75
CA ALA A 34 9.43 5.47 3.87
C ALA A 34 8.57 5.53 2.59
N THR A 35 9.21 5.53 1.42
CA THR A 35 8.51 5.53 0.13
C THR A 35 7.78 4.19 -0.11
N ARG A 36 8.40 3.08 0.29
CA ARG A 36 7.81 1.74 0.23
C ARG A 36 6.57 1.66 1.10
N ASP A 37 6.63 2.14 2.34
CA ASP A 37 5.51 2.13 3.27
C ASP A 37 4.35 2.99 2.74
N GLU A 38 4.63 4.18 2.22
CA GLU A 38 3.63 5.04 1.58
C GLU A 38 2.98 4.33 0.37
N THR A 39 3.78 3.71 -0.48
CA THR A 39 3.30 2.95 -1.65
C THR A 39 2.45 1.75 -1.24
N LEU A 40 2.82 1.04 -0.16
CA LEU A 40 2.04 -0.07 0.39
C LEU A 40 0.70 0.38 0.95
N GLN A 41 0.65 1.54 1.61
CA GLN A 41 -0.59 2.14 2.08
C GLN A 41 -1.51 2.51 0.91
N TRP A 42 -0.98 3.16 -0.13
CA TRP A 42 -1.75 3.46 -1.34
C TRP A 42 -2.25 2.19 -2.03
N SER A 43 -1.40 1.16 -2.14
CA SER A 43 -1.79 -0.15 -2.66
C SER A 43 -2.95 -0.74 -1.85
N GLY A 44 -2.89 -0.69 -0.52
CA GLY A 44 -3.97 -1.15 0.36
C GLY A 44 -5.29 -0.40 0.12
N ARG A 45 -5.26 0.93 0.01
CA ARG A 45 -6.45 1.75 -0.28
C ARG A 45 -7.07 1.42 -1.64
N LEU A 46 -6.25 1.23 -2.67
CA LEU A 46 -6.73 0.85 -4.00
C LEU A 46 -7.36 -0.54 -4.00
N LEU A 47 -6.76 -1.50 -3.29
CA LEU A 47 -7.30 -2.85 -3.16
C LEU A 47 -8.61 -2.88 -2.38
N ALA A 48 -8.73 -2.07 -1.32
CA ALA A 48 -9.99 -1.88 -0.59
C ALA A 48 -11.07 -1.28 -1.50
N ALA A 49 -10.75 -0.24 -2.28
CA ALA A 49 -11.70 0.36 -3.21
C ALA A 49 -12.18 -0.62 -4.31
N LEU A 50 -11.29 -1.48 -4.83
CA LEU A 50 -11.69 -2.54 -5.77
C LEU A 50 -12.69 -3.52 -5.15
N HIS A 51 -12.55 -3.80 -3.85
CA HIS A 51 -13.48 -4.67 -3.14
C HIS A 51 -14.80 -3.96 -2.81
N ASP A 52 -14.74 -2.80 -2.14
CA ASP A 52 -15.91 -2.13 -1.59
C ASP A 52 -16.72 -1.37 -2.65
N THR A 53 -16.04 -0.71 -3.61
CA THR A 53 -16.71 0.15 -4.61
C THR A 53 -17.05 -0.59 -5.89
N HIS A 54 -16.21 -1.54 -6.29
CA HIS A 54 -16.38 -2.30 -7.53
C HIS A 54 -16.85 -3.74 -7.28
N GLU A 55 -17.15 -4.10 -6.03
CA GLU A 55 -17.69 -5.39 -5.60
C GLU A 55 -16.87 -6.59 -6.10
N LEU A 56 -15.57 -6.39 -6.35
CA LEU A 56 -14.70 -7.47 -6.80
C LEU A 56 -14.41 -8.39 -5.63
N SER A 57 -14.66 -9.68 -5.82
CA SER A 57 -14.23 -10.70 -4.86
C SER A 57 -12.70 -10.73 -4.76
N TRP A 58 -12.18 -11.09 -3.59
CA TRP A 58 -10.72 -11.22 -3.38
C TRP A 58 -10.00 -12.13 -4.39
N PRO A 59 -10.57 -13.27 -4.84
CA PRO A 59 -9.99 -14.07 -5.92
C PRO A 59 -9.95 -13.32 -7.27
N ALA A 60 -10.98 -12.52 -7.58
CA ALA A 60 -11.01 -11.72 -8.81
C ALA A 60 -9.94 -10.61 -8.77
N ILE A 61 -9.82 -9.91 -7.63
CA ILE A 61 -8.76 -8.91 -7.40
C ILE A 61 -7.38 -9.53 -7.59
N ALA A 62 -7.15 -10.73 -7.02
CA ALA A 62 -5.88 -11.42 -7.18
C ALA A 62 -5.56 -11.76 -8.65
N ARG A 63 -6.57 -12.20 -9.41
CA ARG A 63 -6.42 -12.52 -10.84
C ARG A 63 -6.08 -11.30 -11.68
N VAL A 64 -6.73 -10.16 -11.45
CA VAL A 64 -6.54 -8.95 -12.30
C VAL A 64 -5.31 -8.12 -11.91
N THR A 65 -4.88 -8.17 -10.65
CA THR A 65 -3.72 -7.41 -10.16
C THR A 65 -2.43 -8.23 -10.13
N GLY A 66 -2.52 -9.56 -10.18
CA GLY A 66 -1.40 -10.47 -9.94
C GLY A 66 -0.93 -10.51 -8.47
N ILE A 67 -1.58 -9.76 -7.57
CA ILE A 67 -1.24 -9.76 -6.14
C ILE A 67 -1.91 -10.98 -5.48
N PRO A 68 -1.18 -11.82 -4.74
CA PRO A 68 -1.78 -12.97 -4.07
C PRO A 68 -2.95 -12.56 -3.16
N GLN A 69 -4.04 -13.32 -3.20
CA GLN A 69 -5.29 -13.01 -2.48
C GLN A 69 -5.06 -12.66 -1.00
N SER A 70 -4.27 -13.47 -0.29
CA SER A 70 -3.95 -13.26 1.13
C SER A 70 -3.19 -11.95 1.36
N THR A 71 -2.30 -11.58 0.44
CA THR A 71 -1.56 -10.31 0.49
C THR A 71 -2.46 -9.13 0.16
N ALA A 72 -3.33 -9.26 -0.84
CA ALA A 72 -4.28 -8.23 -1.22
C ALA A 72 -5.23 -7.92 -0.06
N HIS A 73 -5.85 -8.95 0.51
CA HIS A 73 -6.73 -8.82 1.68
C HIS A 73 -6.02 -8.19 2.87
N ARG A 74 -4.85 -8.73 3.28
CA ARG A 74 -4.08 -8.19 4.42
C ARG A 74 -3.72 -6.72 4.26
N ARG A 75 -3.36 -6.28 3.06
CA ARG A 75 -3.02 -4.87 2.78
C ARG A 75 -4.25 -3.97 2.75
N ALA A 76 -5.37 -4.47 2.25
CA ALA A 76 -6.62 -3.73 2.16
C ALA A 76 -7.34 -3.60 3.51
N GLN A 77 -7.16 -4.58 4.40
CA GLN A 77 -7.88 -4.71 5.66
C GLN A 77 -7.98 -3.42 6.50
N PRO A 78 -6.92 -2.59 6.67
CA PRO A 78 -7.02 -1.34 7.42
C PRO A 78 -7.92 -0.27 6.79
N TYR A 79 -8.30 -0.43 5.53
CA TYR A 79 -9.02 0.56 4.72
C TYR A 79 -10.39 0.09 4.25
N LEU A 80 -10.76 -1.15 4.54
CA LEU A 80 -12.12 -1.62 4.32
C LEU A 80 -13.04 -0.78 5.20
N THR A 81 -14.10 -0.23 4.60
CA THR A 81 -15.10 0.48 5.37
C THR A 81 -15.76 -0.58 6.25
N ALA A 82 -15.58 -0.51 7.57
CA ALA A 82 -16.45 -1.27 8.45
C ALA A 82 -17.88 -0.88 8.04
N ALA A 83 -18.66 -1.85 7.58
CA ALA A 83 -20.07 -1.64 7.31
C ALA A 83 -20.65 -0.82 8.47
N PRO A 84 -21.54 0.17 8.22
CA PRO A 84 -22.15 0.90 9.31
C PRO A 84 -22.70 -0.14 10.29
N ASP A 85 -22.33 0.01 11.57
CA ASP A 85 -22.95 -0.68 12.69
C ASP A 85 -24.41 -0.92 12.32
N GLU A 86 -24.83 -2.19 12.25
CA GLU A 86 -26.24 -2.50 12.35
C GLU A 86 -26.67 -1.88 13.68
N GLY A 87 -27.23 -0.67 13.59
CA GLY A 87 -27.74 0.07 14.73
C GLY A 87 -28.67 -0.85 15.51
N PRO A 88 -28.74 -0.71 16.84
CA PRO A 88 -29.37 -1.70 17.71
C PRO A 88 -30.75 -2.05 17.17
N ASP A 89 -30.88 -3.29 16.70
CA ASP A 89 -32.14 -3.87 16.26
C ASP A 89 -33.12 -3.69 17.41
N ARG A 90 -34.04 -2.75 17.19
CA ARG A 90 -35.21 -2.52 18.02
C ARG A 90 -36.06 -3.76 17.95
N ARG A 91 -35.73 -4.76 18.76
CA ARG A 91 -36.71 -5.74 19.22
C ARG A 91 -37.52 -5.11 20.35
N ASP A 92 -38.28 -4.09 19.98
CA ASP A 92 -39.59 -3.83 20.56
C ASP A 92 -40.57 -4.82 19.89
N ARG A 93 -40.76 -5.98 20.51
CA ARG A 93 -42.08 -6.64 20.55
C ARG A 93 -42.17 -7.74 21.59
#